data_AF-A0A7Y3XNU4-F1
#
_entry.id   AF-A0A7Y3XNU4-F1
#
_cell.length_a   1.000
_cell.length_b   1.000
_cell.length_c   1.000
_cell.angle_alpha   90.00
_cell.angle_beta   90.00
_cell.angle_gamma   90.00
#
_symmetry.space_group_name_H-M   'P 1'
#
loop_
_entity.id
_entity.type
_entity.pdbx_description
1 polymer ?
#
loop_
_entity_poly.entity_id
_entity_poly.type
_entity_poly.pdbx_seq_one_letter_code
_entity_poly.pdbx_strand_id
1 'polypeptide(L)'
;MVENQETQEKRLPISEHLEELRSRIITAIIVVVGFFFISWIFKSKLLEVIKKPHNFAMENLGLPQSLQVLSYQEGFYAYIKLCLMAAIFMAYPVIVYQIWKFVEAGLYKKERRYVIIFVPFSLIAFVSGILFGYFFLIPFGLQFLIKILGSSVEPVITMSQYISLVFLLTIALGIVFQLPLVMLFIAKIGVLKAEDFAKWRKYALLIMFVVAAIITPPDPFTQVMTALPMVALYEIGIILIRPTKKAVLRFCLLLGFGAIFVYAVFLIFTLPTKAKLIESTGIVKTLSSVDNRWRVLTDKSRIQNGAILQTARGSKASFVLKDGTYIIMDVDTNITLVDKRKLTIVKGQILANIIADKDPFTIMAHKSNVSANDADIDIKVSEFMILVTPTRGSATVVTGGEEEEVLEGRQLKIITGGEPVNTKNITKWAEEMQKRVKEEEEKATKE
;
A
#
# COMPACT_ATOMS: atom_id res chain seq x y z
N MET A 1 -16.82 12.97 -78.65
CA MET A 1 -16.46 11.77 -77.86
C MET A 1 -15.45 12.20 -76.80
N VAL A 2 -15.94 12.66 -75.65
CA VAL A 2 -15.14 12.86 -74.43
C VAL A 2 -15.95 12.16 -73.36
N GLU A 3 -15.72 10.86 -73.25
CA GLU A 3 -16.50 9.97 -72.40
C GLU A 3 -15.66 9.65 -71.16
N ASN A 4 -16.20 10.06 -70.01
CA ASN A 4 -16.04 9.46 -68.70
C ASN A 4 -14.63 8.99 -68.30
N GLN A 5 -13.82 9.93 -67.82
CA GLN A 5 -12.91 9.61 -66.71
C GLN A 5 -13.76 9.41 -65.45
N GLU A 6 -14.36 8.22 -65.34
CA GLU A 6 -14.88 7.73 -64.08
C GLU A 6 -13.77 7.83 -63.03
N THR A 7 -14.09 8.58 -61.99
CA THR A 7 -13.46 8.60 -60.69
C THR A 7 -13.16 7.17 -60.23
N GLN A 8 -12.01 6.61 -60.61
CA GLN A 8 -11.54 5.35 -60.07
C GLN A 8 -11.38 5.56 -58.56
N GLU A 9 -12.35 5.03 -57.82
CA GLU A 9 -12.28 4.78 -56.39
C GLU A 9 -11.04 3.92 -56.15
N LYS A 10 -9.90 4.58 -55.90
CA LYS A 10 -8.66 3.91 -55.54
C LYS A 10 -8.78 3.39 -54.11
N ARG A 11 -9.59 2.35 -53.91
CA ARG A 11 -9.45 1.44 -52.78
C ARG A 11 -8.19 0.64 -53.07
N LEU A 12 -7.17 0.80 -52.23
CA LEU A 12 -5.92 0.06 -52.37
C LEU A 12 -6.24 -1.45 -52.42
N PRO A 13 -5.61 -2.24 -53.31
CA PRO A 13 -5.61 -3.69 -53.22
C PRO A 13 -5.21 -4.14 -51.82
N ILE A 14 -5.77 -5.25 -51.32
CA ILE A 14 -5.48 -5.79 -49.98
C ILE A 14 -3.97 -6.01 -49.76
N SER A 15 -3.25 -6.41 -50.82
CA SER A 15 -1.79 -6.53 -50.81
C SER A 15 -1.08 -5.21 -50.53
N GLU A 16 -1.48 -4.12 -51.19
CA GLU A 16 -0.92 -2.79 -50.98
C GLU A 16 -1.23 -2.27 -49.57
N HIS A 17 -2.41 -2.55 -49.03
CA HIS A 17 -2.77 -2.18 -47.65
C HIS A 17 -1.93 -2.94 -46.59
N LEU A 18 -1.65 -4.23 -46.81
CA LEU A 18 -0.77 -5.01 -45.94
C LEU A 18 0.69 -4.54 -46.03
N GLU A 19 1.14 -4.12 -47.21
CA GLU A 19 2.48 -3.58 -47.40
C GLU A 19 2.67 -2.22 -46.71
N GLU A 20 1.65 -1.36 -46.76
CA GLU A 20 1.61 -0.15 -45.95
C GLU A 20 1.66 -0.46 -44.45
N LEU A 21 0.85 -1.40 -43.95
CA LEU A 21 0.88 -1.79 -42.53
C LEU A 21 2.29 -2.21 -42.09
N ARG A 22 2.93 -3.10 -42.86
CA ARG A 22 4.28 -3.57 -42.59
C ARG A 22 5.28 -2.42 -42.53
N SER A 23 5.29 -1.55 -43.54
CA SER A 23 6.21 -0.41 -43.62
C SER A 23 6.05 0.54 -42.42
N ARG A 24 4.80 0.81 -42.02
CA ARG A 24 4.45 1.67 -40.88
C ARG A 24 4.90 1.07 -39.56
N ILE A 25 4.67 -0.23 -39.36
CA ILE A 25 5.11 -0.97 -38.17
C ILE A 25 6.64 -0.98 -38.08
N ILE A 26 7.35 -1.29 -39.17
CA ILE A 26 8.82 -1.29 -39.19
C ILE A 26 9.36 0.10 -38.82
N THR A 27 8.78 1.16 -39.38
CA THR A 27 9.19 2.53 -39.06
C THR A 27 8.97 2.85 -37.57
N ALA A 28 7.82 2.47 -37.00
CA ALA A 28 7.53 2.66 -35.58
C ALA A 28 8.52 1.88 -34.68
N ILE A 29 8.83 0.63 -35.04
CA ILE A 29 9.80 -0.20 -34.31
C ILE A 29 11.20 0.42 -34.37
N ILE A 30 11.68 0.85 -35.53
CA ILE A 30 13.00 1.47 -35.68
C ILE A 30 13.12 2.72 -34.79
N VAL A 31 12.06 3.54 -34.74
CA VAL A 31 12.04 4.74 -33.89
C VAL A 31 12.06 4.37 -32.41
N VAL A 32 11.28 3.38 -31.97
CA VAL A 32 11.31 2.88 -30.59
C VAL A 32 12.70 2.33 -30.23
N VAL A 33 13.32 1.57 -31.12
CA VAL A 33 14.67 1.02 -30.90
C VAL A 33 15.71 2.15 -30.81
N GLY A 34 15.62 3.17 -31.66
CA GLY A 34 16.47 4.36 -31.56
C GLY A 34 16.34 5.06 -30.20
N PHE A 35 15.11 5.33 -29.77
CA PHE A 35 14.85 5.91 -28.45
C PHE A 35 15.22 4.99 -27.27
N PHE A 36 15.22 3.68 -27.46
CA PHE A 36 15.65 2.71 -26.45
C PHE A 36 17.14 2.88 -26.14
N PHE A 37 18.00 2.97 -27.16
CA PHE A 37 19.43 3.21 -26.94
C PHE A 37 19.70 4.58 -26.32
N ILE A 38 18.95 5.61 -26.71
CA ILE A 38 19.03 6.94 -26.07
C ILE A 38 18.61 6.84 -24.59
N SER A 39 17.50 6.16 -24.30
CA SER A 39 17.00 5.96 -22.94
C SER A 39 17.99 5.16 -22.06
N TRP A 40 18.73 4.23 -22.66
CA TRP A 40 19.76 3.45 -21.97
C TRP A 40 20.88 4.32 -21.39
N ILE A 41 21.28 5.38 -22.10
CA ILE A 41 22.29 6.35 -21.63
C ILE A 41 21.80 7.09 -20.37
N PHE A 42 20.50 7.39 -20.30
CA PHE A 42 19.87 8.16 -19.21
C PHE A 42 19.14 7.29 -18.18
N LYS A 43 19.42 5.98 -18.13
CA LYS A 43 18.67 5.01 -17.30
C LYS A 43 18.61 5.35 -15.81
N SER A 44 19.67 5.95 -15.25
CA SER A 44 19.71 6.36 -13.83
C SER A 44 18.72 7.49 -13.54
N LYS A 45 18.71 8.53 -14.38
CA LYS A 45 17.75 9.64 -14.29
C LYS A 45 16.31 9.17 -14.50
N LEU A 46 16.09 8.25 -15.44
CA LEU A 46 14.77 7.65 -15.65
C LEU A 46 14.30 6.88 -14.41
N LEU A 47 15.20 6.16 -13.74
CA LEU A 47 14.87 5.42 -12.53
C LEU A 47 14.46 6.37 -11.39
N GLU A 48 15.15 7.50 -11.23
CA GLU A 48 14.78 8.52 -10.23
C GLU A 48 13.38 9.08 -10.47
N VAL A 49 13.02 9.34 -11.73
CA VAL A 49 11.66 9.78 -12.08
C VAL A 49 10.67 8.68 -11.71
N ILE A 50 10.87 7.46 -12.20
CA ILE A 50 9.94 6.36 -11.97
C ILE A 50 9.82 5.99 -10.49
N LYS A 51 10.84 6.23 -9.66
CA LYS A 51 10.78 6.01 -8.21
C LYS A 51 9.93 7.02 -7.45
N LYS A 52 9.65 8.22 -7.97
CA LYS A 52 8.95 9.26 -7.18
C LYS A 52 7.58 8.84 -6.61
N PRO A 53 6.69 8.17 -7.37
CA PRO A 53 5.40 7.73 -6.82
C PRO A 53 5.56 6.67 -5.73
N HIS A 54 6.54 5.78 -5.85
CA HIS A 54 6.91 4.85 -4.80
C HIS A 54 7.40 5.58 -3.55
N ASN A 55 8.34 6.52 -3.69
CA ASN A 55 8.85 7.30 -2.56
C ASN A 55 7.73 8.04 -1.83
N PHE A 56 6.80 8.64 -2.58
CA PHE A 56 5.61 9.29 -2.02
C PHE A 56 4.70 8.32 -1.26
N ALA A 57 4.46 7.11 -1.81
CA ALA A 57 3.68 6.09 -1.14
C ALA A 57 4.36 5.60 0.15
N MET A 58 5.66 5.32 0.11
CA MET A 58 6.44 4.84 1.25
C MET A 58 6.57 5.92 2.34
N GLU A 59 6.79 7.18 1.97
CA GLU A 59 6.87 8.30 2.91
C GLU A 59 5.56 8.51 3.68
N ASN A 60 4.41 8.45 2.99
CA ASN A 60 3.09 8.56 3.62
C ASN A 60 2.81 7.41 4.61
N LEU A 61 3.46 6.25 4.41
CA LEU A 61 3.37 5.09 5.27
C LEU A 61 4.50 5.01 6.32
N GLY A 62 5.49 5.91 6.26
CA GLY A 62 6.66 5.88 7.16
C GLY A 62 7.62 4.70 6.91
N LEU A 63 7.67 4.19 5.69
CA LEU A 63 8.47 3.03 5.28
C LEU A 63 9.73 3.43 4.49
N PRO A 64 10.77 2.57 4.43
CA PRO A 64 11.98 2.86 3.67
C PRO A 64 11.70 2.97 2.17
N GLN A 65 12.28 3.98 1.52
CA GLN A 65 12.11 4.27 0.09
C GLN A 65 13.05 3.45 -0.82
N SER A 66 13.76 2.47 -0.26
CA SER A 66 14.73 1.67 -1.00
C SER A 66 14.03 0.52 -1.74
N LEU A 67 14.27 0.45 -3.06
CA LEU A 67 13.92 -0.73 -3.85
C LEU A 67 15.05 -1.76 -3.71
N GLN A 68 14.70 -2.99 -3.40
CA GLN A 68 15.65 -4.09 -3.31
C GLN A 68 15.79 -4.82 -4.65
N VAL A 69 16.89 -5.53 -4.83
CA VAL A 69 17.15 -6.40 -5.98
C VAL A 69 17.53 -7.76 -5.43
N LEU A 70 16.78 -8.81 -5.77
CA LEU A 70 17.01 -10.16 -5.23
C LEU A 70 18.06 -10.93 -6.02
N SER A 71 18.23 -10.62 -7.31
CA SER A 71 19.24 -11.24 -8.16
C SER A 71 19.84 -10.24 -9.16
N TYR A 72 21.09 -10.48 -9.57
CA TYR A 72 21.77 -9.60 -10.54
C TYR A 72 21.02 -9.50 -11.88
N GLN A 73 20.39 -10.59 -12.31
CA GLN A 73 19.59 -10.64 -13.54
C GLN A 73 18.33 -9.77 -13.43
N GLU A 74 17.68 -9.75 -12.26
CA GLU A 74 16.48 -8.96 -12.02
C GLU A 74 16.72 -7.46 -12.28
N GLY A 75 17.83 -6.92 -11.77
CA GLY A 75 18.19 -5.52 -11.99
C GLY A 75 18.39 -5.19 -13.48
N PHE A 76 19.03 -6.09 -14.24
CA PHE A 76 19.22 -5.93 -15.67
C PHE A 76 17.89 -5.90 -16.45
N TYR A 77 16.99 -6.86 -16.18
CA TYR A 77 15.66 -6.88 -16.80
C TYR A 77 14.82 -5.66 -16.43
N ALA A 78 14.94 -5.18 -15.20
CA ALA A 78 14.26 -3.97 -14.76
C ALA A 78 14.70 -2.74 -15.55
N TYR A 79 16.01 -2.59 -15.81
CA TYR A 79 16.52 -1.51 -16.66
C TYR A 79 16.09 -1.62 -18.12
N ILE A 80 16.04 -2.84 -18.69
CA ILE A 80 15.51 -3.03 -20.05
C ILE A 80 14.05 -2.56 -20.11
N LYS A 81 13.20 -2.99 -19.18
CA LYS A 81 11.79 -2.57 -19.12
C LYS A 81 11.66 -1.06 -18.96
N LEU A 82 12.47 -0.46 -18.09
CA LEU A 82 12.50 0.99 -17.87
C LEU A 82 12.85 1.76 -19.16
N CYS A 83 13.88 1.33 -19.88
CA CYS A 83 14.31 1.98 -21.12
C CYS A 83 13.29 1.76 -22.23
N LEU A 84 12.68 0.59 -22.31
CA LEU A 84 11.61 0.29 -23.27
C LEU A 84 10.38 1.17 -23.02
N MET A 85 9.98 1.32 -21.75
CA MET A 85 8.90 2.22 -21.35
C MET A 85 9.14 3.65 -21.82
N ALA A 86 10.31 4.20 -21.46
CA ALA A 86 10.69 5.56 -21.83
C ALA A 86 10.75 5.73 -23.36
N ALA A 87 11.29 4.73 -24.06
CA ALA A 87 11.37 4.74 -25.51
C ALA A 87 10.00 4.77 -26.19
N ILE A 88 9.05 3.96 -25.72
CA ILE A 88 7.67 3.96 -26.23
C ILE A 88 7.02 5.33 -26.01
N PHE A 89 7.24 5.95 -24.85
CA PHE A 89 6.67 7.27 -24.55
C PHE A 89 7.27 8.38 -25.43
N MET A 90 8.59 8.38 -25.63
CA MET A 90 9.25 9.34 -26.52
C MET A 90 8.88 9.10 -27.99
N ALA A 91 8.74 7.84 -28.41
CA ALA A 91 8.35 7.46 -29.76
C ALA A 91 6.85 7.66 -30.04
N TYR A 92 6.03 7.88 -29.01
CA TYR A 92 4.57 7.91 -29.12
C TYR A 92 4.02 8.86 -30.18
N PRO A 93 4.53 10.11 -30.36
CA PRO A 93 4.07 10.99 -31.44
C PRO A 93 4.22 10.36 -32.83
N VAL A 94 5.30 9.62 -33.05
CA VAL A 94 5.54 8.91 -34.31
C VAL A 94 4.63 7.69 -34.42
N ILE A 95 4.49 6.91 -33.35
CA ILE A 95 3.62 5.72 -33.32
C ILE A 95 2.18 6.11 -33.69
N VAL A 96 1.64 7.13 -33.03
CA VAL A 96 0.29 7.66 -33.29
C VAL A 96 0.15 8.15 -34.71
N TYR A 97 1.11 8.92 -35.21
CA TYR A 97 1.09 9.41 -36.58
C TYR A 97 1.04 8.26 -37.58
N GLN A 98 1.84 7.20 -37.38
CA GLN A 98 1.84 6.05 -38.28
C GLN A 98 0.54 5.23 -38.20
N ILE A 99 -0.03 5.06 -37.00
CA ILE A 99 -1.34 4.39 -36.82
C ILE A 99 -2.43 5.16 -37.57
N TRP A 100 -2.53 6.46 -37.34
CA TRP A 100 -3.56 7.30 -37.97
C TRP A 100 -3.38 7.40 -39.48
N LYS A 101 -2.14 7.45 -39.97
CA LYS A 101 -1.84 7.44 -41.40
C LYS A 101 -2.20 6.11 -42.07
N PHE A 102 -2.04 4.99 -41.37
CA PHE A 102 -2.52 3.69 -41.84
C PHE A 102 -4.05 3.66 -41.91
N VAL A 103 -4.73 4.18 -40.89
CA VAL A 103 -6.19 4.32 -40.88
C VAL A 103 -6.66 5.23 -42.03
N GLU A 104 -5.97 6.35 -42.28
CA GLU A 104 -6.27 7.28 -43.38
C GLU A 104 -6.29 6.62 -44.76
N ALA A 105 -5.39 5.68 -45.01
CA ALA A 105 -5.31 4.96 -46.28
C ALA A 105 -6.57 4.13 -46.57
N GLY A 106 -7.24 3.64 -45.52
CA GLY A 106 -8.52 2.93 -45.61
C GLY A 106 -9.75 3.82 -45.68
N LEU A 107 -9.62 5.14 -45.52
CA LEU A 107 -10.74 6.09 -45.41
C LEU A 107 -11.07 6.80 -46.74
N TYR A 108 -12.35 7.18 -46.90
CA TYR A 108 -12.80 8.00 -48.03
C TYR A 108 -12.15 9.39 -48.02
N LYS A 109 -11.92 9.98 -49.19
CA LYS A 109 -11.25 11.29 -49.35
C LYS A 109 -11.85 12.41 -48.46
N LYS A 110 -13.16 12.38 -48.22
CA LYS A 110 -13.87 13.35 -47.35
C LYS A 110 -13.60 13.13 -45.86
N GLU A 111 -13.26 11.92 -45.45
CA GLU A 111 -13.06 11.52 -44.05
C GLU A 111 -11.61 11.66 -43.59
N ARG A 112 -10.65 11.71 -44.53
CA ARG A 112 -9.21 11.91 -44.23
C ARG A 112 -8.91 13.14 -43.38
N ARG A 113 -9.73 14.20 -43.51
CA ARG A 113 -9.58 15.42 -42.71
C ARG A 113 -9.74 15.16 -41.21
N TYR A 114 -10.53 14.16 -40.81
CA TYR A 114 -10.69 13.80 -39.41
C TYR A 114 -9.40 13.23 -38.83
N VAL A 115 -8.66 12.43 -39.59
CA VAL A 115 -7.40 11.83 -39.11
C VAL A 115 -6.42 12.90 -38.60
N ILE A 116 -6.23 13.98 -39.36
CA ILE A 116 -5.33 15.09 -39.00
C ILE A 116 -5.77 15.79 -37.71
N ILE A 117 -7.09 15.96 -37.53
CA ILE A 117 -7.66 16.57 -36.32
C ILE A 117 -7.47 15.65 -35.11
N PHE A 118 -7.58 14.33 -35.28
CA PHE A 118 -7.57 13.36 -34.19
C PHE A 118 -6.17 13.09 -33.64
N VAL A 119 -5.11 13.18 -34.45
CA VAL A 119 -3.70 12.98 -34.03
C VAL A 119 -3.31 13.78 -32.76
N PRO A 120 -3.49 15.12 -32.70
CA PRO A 120 -3.14 15.89 -31.51
C PRO A 120 -4.01 15.52 -30.29
N PHE A 121 -5.29 15.19 -30.49
CA PHE A 121 -6.14 14.72 -29.38
C PHE A 121 -5.71 13.35 -28.86
N SER A 122 -5.27 12.43 -29.72
CA SER A 122 -4.69 11.15 -29.25
C SER A 122 -3.42 11.36 -28.43
N LEU A 123 -2.56 12.32 -28.82
CA LEU A 123 -1.38 12.67 -28.05
C LEU A 123 -1.72 13.14 -26.64
N ILE A 124 -2.65 14.09 -26.54
CA ILE A 124 -3.12 14.62 -25.26
C ILE A 124 -3.76 13.51 -24.42
N ALA A 125 -4.63 12.68 -25.02
CA ALA A 125 -5.30 11.60 -24.33
C ALA A 125 -4.31 10.59 -23.74
N PHE A 126 -3.30 10.17 -24.50
CA PHE A 126 -2.29 9.21 -24.02
C PHE A 126 -1.45 9.77 -22.88
N VAL A 127 -0.96 11.00 -23.04
CA VAL A 127 -0.18 11.67 -22.00
C VAL A 127 -1.03 11.83 -20.74
N SER A 128 -2.30 12.22 -20.88
CA SER A 128 -3.22 12.32 -19.74
C SER A 128 -3.45 10.97 -19.04
N GLY A 129 -3.54 9.87 -19.79
CA GLY A 129 -3.66 8.52 -19.23
C GLY A 129 -2.41 8.08 -18.46
N ILE A 130 -1.22 8.36 -19.00
CA ILE A 130 0.05 8.09 -18.31
C ILE A 130 0.16 8.92 -17.04
N LEU A 131 -0.13 10.22 -17.12
CA LEU A 131 -0.09 11.12 -15.95
C LEU A 131 -1.08 10.65 -14.87
N PHE A 132 -2.27 10.24 -15.27
CA PHE A 132 -3.27 9.70 -14.35
C PHE A 132 -2.76 8.42 -13.66
N GLY A 133 -2.19 7.47 -14.40
CA GLY A 133 -1.59 6.26 -13.84
C GLY A 133 -0.44 6.55 -12.88
N TYR A 134 0.47 7.43 -13.29
CA TYR A 134 1.68 7.78 -12.56
C TYR A 134 1.42 8.56 -11.27
N PHE A 135 0.56 9.58 -11.31
CA PHE A 135 0.29 10.45 -10.16
C PHE A 135 -0.81 9.95 -9.24
N PHE A 136 -1.78 9.17 -9.75
CA PHE A 136 -2.90 8.70 -8.96
C PHE A 136 -2.84 7.18 -8.76
N LEU A 137 -2.92 6.37 -9.82
CA LEU A 137 -3.14 4.94 -9.62
C LEU A 137 -2.00 4.23 -8.89
N ILE A 138 -0.75 4.50 -9.27
CA ILE A 138 0.42 3.88 -8.64
C ILE A 138 0.55 4.21 -7.14
N PRO A 139 0.59 5.49 -6.72
CA PRO A 139 0.79 5.80 -5.30
C PRO A 139 -0.38 5.35 -4.42
N PHE A 140 -1.63 5.54 -4.86
CA PHE A 140 -2.79 5.10 -4.08
C PHE A 140 -2.91 3.57 -4.04
N GLY A 141 -2.61 2.89 -5.15
CA GLY A 141 -2.62 1.43 -5.22
C GLY A 141 -1.57 0.81 -4.29
N LEU A 142 -0.34 1.34 -4.31
CA LEU A 142 0.72 0.90 -3.40
C LEU A 142 0.36 1.13 -1.93
N GLN A 143 -0.17 2.31 -1.59
CA GLN A 143 -0.57 2.61 -0.22
C GLN A 143 -1.63 1.65 0.30
N PHE A 144 -2.62 1.33 -0.54
CA PHE A 144 -3.65 0.36 -0.19
C PHE A 144 -3.07 -1.05 -0.02
N LEU A 145 -2.29 -1.54 -0.99
CA LEU A 145 -1.69 -2.87 -0.93
C LEU A 145 -0.85 -3.01 0.34
N ILE A 146 0.00 -2.04 0.65
CA ILE A 146 0.86 -2.13 1.83
C ILE A 146 0.04 -2.06 3.12
N LYS A 147 -0.98 -1.20 3.19
CA LYS A 147 -1.79 -1.09 4.40
C LYS A 147 -2.57 -2.36 4.71
N ILE A 148 -2.96 -3.14 3.70
CA ILE A 148 -3.69 -4.40 3.91
C ILE A 148 -2.81 -5.48 4.58
N LEU A 149 -1.48 -5.39 4.46
CA LEU A 149 -0.55 -6.33 5.10
C LEU A 149 -0.59 -6.23 6.64
N GLY A 150 -0.99 -5.09 7.20
CA GLY A 150 -0.99 -4.83 8.64
C GLY A 150 0.41 -4.54 9.21
N SER A 151 0.49 -4.26 10.51
CA SER A 151 1.73 -3.86 11.20
C SER A 151 2.71 -5.01 11.46
N SER A 152 2.33 -6.25 11.17
CA SER A 152 3.14 -7.44 11.47
C SER A 152 3.99 -7.92 10.29
N VAL A 153 3.83 -7.35 9.09
CA VAL A 153 4.53 -7.79 7.88
C VAL A 153 5.28 -6.61 7.27
N GLU A 154 6.60 -6.74 7.14
CA GLU A 154 7.44 -5.75 6.49
C GLU A 154 7.42 -5.95 4.96
N PRO A 155 6.90 -4.99 4.18
CA PRO A 155 6.86 -5.11 2.73
C PRO A 155 8.25 -4.90 2.12
N VAL A 156 8.78 -5.94 1.47
CA VAL A 156 9.99 -5.83 0.64
C VAL A 156 9.58 -5.72 -0.82
N ILE A 157 9.68 -4.51 -1.39
CA ILE A 157 9.34 -4.26 -2.79
C ILE A 157 10.61 -4.31 -3.66
N THR A 158 10.60 -5.20 -4.64
CA THR A 158 11.73 -5.33 -5.56
C THR A 158 11.65 -4.35 -6.73
N MET A 159 12.81 -3.96 -7.25
CA MET A 159 12.92 -3.03 -8.37
C MET A 159 12.20 -3.54 -9.63
N SER A 160 12.33 -4.83 -9.97
CA SER A 160 11.70 -5.37 -11.18
C SER A 160 10.18 -5.47 -11.06
N GLN A 161 9.66 -5.88 -9.90
CA GLN A 161 8.22 -5.92 -9.66
C GLN A 161 7.62 -4.51 -9.76
N TYR A 162 8.25 -3.53 -9.10
CA TYR A 162 7.80 -2.15 -9.17
C TYR A 162 7.83 -1.59 -10.60
N ILE A 163 8.94 -1.73 -11.34
CA ILE A 163 9.02 -1.25 -12.71
C ILE A 163 8.04 -1.97 -13.63
N SER A 164 7.80 -3.27 -13.42
CA SER A 164 6.82 -4.03 -14.21
C SER A 164 5.39 -3.52 -13.95
N LEU A 165 5.05 -3.26 -12.70
CA LEU A 165 3.76 -2.67 -12.32
C LEU A 165 3.57 -1.30 -12.96
N VAL A 166 4.58 -0.42 -12.85
CA VAL A 166 4.53 0.92 -13.46
C VAL A 166 4.41 0.83 -14.97
N PHE A 167 5.20 -0.03 -15.62
CA PHE A 167 5.15 -0.24 -17.07
C PHE A 167 3.77 -0.69 -17.54
N LEU A 168 3.24 -1.75 -16.91
CA LEU A 168 1.95 -2.34 -17.29
C LEU A 168 0.81 -1.33 -17.08
N LEU A 169 0.74 -0.67 -15.92
CA LEU A 169 -0.29 0.31 -15.61
C LEU A 169 -0.24 1.52 -16.54
N THR A 170 0.93 2.13 -16.72
CA THR A 170 1.06 3.38 -17.51
C THR A 170 0.79 3.15 -19.00
N ILE A 171 1.31 2.05 -19.57
CA ILE A 171 1.04 1.70 -20.97
C ILE A 171 -0.44 1.36 -21.16
N ALA A 172 -1.01 0.53 -20.30
CA ALA A 172 -2.39 0.12 -20.44
C ALA A 172 -3.36 1.31 -20.29
N LEU A 173 -3.15 2.19 -19.31
CA LEU A 173 -3.95 3.40 -19.16
C LEU A 173 -3.77 4.37 -20.33
N GLY A 174 -2.55 4.55 -20.84
CA GLY A 174 -2.32 5.35 -22.03
C GLY A 174 -3.18 4.86 -23.22
N ILE A 175 -3.24 3.54 -23.43
CA ILE A 175 -4.07 2.91 -24.48
C ILE A 175 -5.56 3.07 -24.17
N VAL A 176 -5.99 2.80 -22.93
CA VAL A 176 -7.39 2.95 -22.49
C VAL A 176 -7.88 4.37 -22.70
N PHE A 177 -7.05 5.39 -22.45
CA PHE A 177 -7.44 6.79 -22.66
C PHE A 177 -7.68 7.15 -24.13
N GLN A 178 -7.27 6.30 -25.09
CA GLN A 178 -7.64 6.44 -26.49
C GLN A 178 -9.09 6.03 -26.77
N LEU A 179 -9.72 5.28 -25.87
CA LEU A 179 -11.05 4.70 -26.06
C LEU A 179 -12.12 5.74 -26.45
N PRO A 180 -12.26 6.92 -25.80
CA PRO A 180 -13.25 7.92 -26.20
C PRO A 180 -13.02 8.43 -27.62
N LEU A 181 -11.76 8.58 -28.02
CA LEU A 181 -11.37 9.08 -29.33
C LEU A 181 -11.65 8.03 -30.42
N VAL A 182 -11.35 6.76 -30.15
CA VAL A 182 -11.67 5.64 -31.05
C VAL A 182 -13.19 5.51 -31.23
N MET A 183 -13.96 5.61 -30.15
CA MET A 183 -15.43 5.58 -30.21
C MET A 183 -15.98 6.72 -31.06
N LEU A 184 -15.49 7.94 -30.84
CA LEU A 184 -15.86 9.12 -31.62
C LEU A 184 -15.55 8.91 -33.11
N PHE A 185 -14.37 8.37 -33.42
CA PHE A 185 -13.94 8.11 -34.78
C PHE A 185 -14.87 7.12 -35.48
N ILE A 186 -15.12 5.96 -34.86
CA ILE A 186 -16.03 4.91 -35.38
C ILE A 186 -17.43 5.47 -35.63
N ALA A 187 -17.92 6.35 -34.76
CA ALA A 187 -19.21 6.99 -34.95
C ALA A 187 -19.23 8.03 -36.07
N LYS A 188 -18.13 8.77 -36.28
CA LYS A 188 -18.01 9.77 -37.34
C LYS A 188 -17.93 9.15 -38.73
N ILE A 189 -17.31 7.98 -38.88
CA ILE A 189 -17.31 7.21 -40.14
C ILE A 189 -18.61 6.41 -40.34
N GLY A 190 -19.56 6.47 -39.39
CA GLY A 190 -20.89 5.88 -39.51
C GLY A 190 -20.97 4.36 -39.26
N VAL A 191 -19.91 3.75 -38.72
CA VAL A 191 -19.88 2.29 -38.46
C VAL A 191 -20.77 1.90 -37.27
N LEU A 192 -20.76 2.70 -36.18
CA LEU A 192 -21.63 2.50 -35.01
C LEU A 192 -22.27 3.81 -34.59
N LYS A 193 -23.51 3.78 -34.10
CA LYS A 193 -24.18 4.96 -33.54
C LYS A 193 -24.02 5.01 -32.01
N ALA A 194 -24.31 6.18 -31.42
CA ALA A 194 -24.29 6.35 -29.96
C ALA A 194 -25.21 5.35 -29.24
N GLU A 195 -26.33 4.98 -29.86
CA GLU A 195 -27.29 4.01 -29.33
C GLU A 195 -26.70 2.60 -29.25
N ASP A 196 -25.80 2.24 -30.16
CA ASP A 196 -25.19 0.91 -30.20
C ASP A 196 -24.18 0.74 -29.06
N PHE A 197 -23.33 1.76 -28.86
CA PHE A 197 -22.47 1.81 -27.66
C PHE A 197 -23.29 1.81 -26.38
N ALA A 198 -24.43 2.51 -26.36
CA ALA A 198 -25.29 2.50 -25.18
C ALA A 198 -25.93 1.13 -24.91
N LYS A 199 -26.28 0.34 -25.93
CA LYS A 199 -26.78 -1.03 -25.77
C LYS A 199 -25.70 -1.98 -25.25
N TRP A 200 -24.44 -1.75 -25.64
CA TRP A 200 -23.31 -2.64 -25.31
C TRP A 200 -22.66 -2.36 -23.95
N ARG A 201 -23.16 -1.39 -23.18
CA ARG A 201 -22.61 -0.98 -21.86
C ARG A 201 -22.31 -2.13 -20.91
N LYS A 202 -23.22 -3.11 -20.77
CA LYS A 202 -23.03 -4.26 -19.87
C LYS A 202 -21.82 -5.12 -20.27
N TYR A 203 -21.59 -5.28 -21.57
CA TYR A 203 -20.44 -6.02 -22.09
C TYR A 203 -19.15 -5.20 -21.95
N ALA A 204 -19.22 -3.89 -22.25
CA ALA A 204 -18.10 -2.99 -22.06
C ALA A 204 -17.64 -2.96 -20.59
N LEU A 205 -18.58 -2.91 -19.64
CA LEU A 205 -18.29 -3.00 -18.21
C LEU A 205 -17.54 -4.28 -17.87
N LEU A 206 -18.05 -5.44 -18.31
CA LEU A 206 -17.38 -6.72 -18.07
C LEU A 206 -15.96 -6.74 -18.65
N ILE A 207 -15.78 -6.29 -19.89
CA ILE A 207 -14.47 -6.25 -20.56
C ILE A 207 -13.51 -5.31 -19.81
N MET A 208 -13.98 -4.15 -19.34
CA MET A 208 -13.14 -3.21 -18.58
C MET A 208 -12.68 -3.80 -17.25
N PHE A 209 -13.53 -4.56 -16.55
CA PHE A 209 -13.13 -5.26 -15.32
C PHE A 209 -12.16 -6.41 -15.58
N VAL A 210 -12.31 -7.15 -16.69
CA VAL A 210 -11.37 -8.20 -17.11
C VAL A 210 -10.02 -7.59 -17.47
N VAL A 211 -10.02 -6.51 -18.26
CA VAL A 211 -8.80 -5.79 -18.62
C VAL A 211 -8.12 -5.22 -17.37
N ALA A 212 -8.88 -4.61 -16.45
CA ALA A 212 -8.33 -4.15 -15.17
C ALA A 212 -7.67 -5.31 -14.40
N ALA A 213 -8.30 -6.48 -14.31
CA ALA A 213 -7.74 -7.65 -13.62
C ALA A 213 -6.45 -8.20 -14.25
N ILE A 214 -6.24 -8.00 -15.56
CA ILE A 214 -5.00 -8.39 -16.25
C ILE A 214 -3.88 -7.38 -15.97
N ILE A 215 -4.23 -6.10 -15.88
CA ILE A 215 -3.27 -5.00 -15.71
C ILE A 215 -2.82 -4.89 -14.24
N THR A 216 -3.76 -5.03 -13.32
CA THR A 216 -3.51 -4.89 -11.89
C THR A 216 -3.12 -6.23 -11.27
N PRO A 217 -2.46 -6.23 -10.10
CA PRO A 217 -2.40 -7.42 -9.28
C PRO A 217 -3.81 -7.98 -9.03
N PRO A 218 -3.93 -9.28 -8.68
CA PRO A 218 -5.23 -9.92 -8.44
C PRO A 218 -5.81 -9.49 -7.08
N ASP A 219 -6.13 -8.20 -6.95
CA ASP A 219 -6.80 -7.62 -5.79
C ASP A 219 -8.02 -6.77 -6.20
N PRO A 220 -9.18 -6.92 -5.53
CA PRO A 220 -10.41 -6.24 -5.93
C PRO A 220 -10.34 -4.71 -5.87
N PHE A 221 -9.47 -4.16 -5.02
CA PHE A 221 -9.41 -2.72 -4.82
C PHE A 221 -8.72 -2.01 -5.98
N THR A 222 -7.48 -2.41 -6.32
CA THR A 222 -6.77 -1.80 -7.45
C THR A 222 -7.47 -2.11 -8.77
N GLN A 223 -8.12 -3.28 -8.88
CA GLN A 223 -8.97 -3.62 -10.02
C GLN A 223 -10.13 -2.62 -10.17
N VAL A 224 -10.90 -2.36 -9.11
CA VAL A 224 -12.01 -1.37 -9.15
C VAL A 224 -11.48 0.04 -9.39
N MET A 225 -10.38 0.41 -8.72
CA MET A 225 -9.75 1.72 -8.84
C MET A 225 -9.25 1.99 -10.26
N THR A 226 -8.86 0.95 -11.00
CA THR A 226 -8.44 1.04 -12.41
C THR A 226 -9.64 0.96 -13.36
N ALA A 227 -10.62 0.09 -13.11
CA ALA A 227 -11.80 -0.10 -13.95
C ALA A 227 -12.72 1.13 -13.96
N LEU A 228 -12.82 1.86 -12.85
CA LEU A 228 -13.73 3.00 -12.70
C LEU A 228 -13.37 4.18 -13.64
N PRO A 229 -12.10 4.61 -13.75
CA PRO A 229 -11.65 5.51 -14.80
C PRO A 229 -11.96 5.01 -16.22
N MET A 230 -11.79 3.71 -16.49
CA MET A 230 -12.10 3.14 -17.81
C MET A 230 -13.60 3.29 -18.13
N VAL A 231 -14.47 2.99 -17.17
CA VAL A 231 -15.93 3.14 -17.32
C VAL A 231 -16.29 4.60 -17.55
N ALA A 232 -15.67 5.53 -16.80
CA ALA A 232 -15.86 6.96 -17.00
C ALA A 232 -15.46 7.39 -18.42
N LEU A 233 -14.34 6.91 -18.95
CA LEU A 233 -13.90 7.20 -20.31
C LEU A 233 -14.85 6.64 -21.37
N TYR A 234 -15.39 5.44 -21.15
CA TYR A 234 -16.41 4.87 -22.03
C TYR A 234 -17.65 5.76 -22.11
N GLU A 235 -18.11 6.27 -20.97
CA GLU A 235 -19.24 7.20 -20.92
C GLU A 235 -18.93 8.57 -21.56
N ILE A 236 -17.72 9.09 -21.36
CA ILE A 236 -17.24 10.30 -22.05
C ILE A 236 -17.30 10.08 -23.56
N GLY A 237 -16.86 8.91 -24.04
CA GLY A 237 -16.96 8.53 -25.46
C GLY A 237 -18.38 8.63 -26.00
N ILE A 238 -19.36 8.09 -25.27
CA ILE A 238 -20.78 8.16 -25.67
C ILE A 238 -21.28 9.63 -25.69
N ILE A 239 -20.90 10.43 -24.70
CA ILE A 239 -21.27 11.85 -24.62
C ILE A 239 -20.68 12.65 -25.78
N LEU A 240 -19.42 12.40 -26.14
CA LEU A 240 -18.75 13.07 -27.27
C LEU A 240 -19.44 12.77 -28.60
N ILE A 241 -19.99 11.57 -28.78
CA ILE A 241 -20.75 11.20 -29.98
C ILE A 241 -22.12 11.92 -30.00
N ARG A 242 -22.86 11.90 -28.88
CA ARG A 242 -24.19 12.53 -28.78
C ARG A 242 -24.42 13.14 -27.40
N PRO A 243 -24.21 14.46 -27.23
CA PRO A 243 -24.42 15.12 -25.94
C PRO A 243 -25.92 15.22 -25.64
N THR A 244 -26.42 14.27 -24.85
CA THR A 244 -27.83 14.21 -24.43
C THR A 244 -27.92 14.50 -22.93
N LYS A 245 -28.91 15.28 -22.47
CA LYS A 245 -29.12 15.58 -21.03
C LYS A 245 -29.14 14.31 -20.16
N LYS A 246 -29.75 13.22 -20.66
CA LYS A 246 -29.79 11.90 -19.99
C LYS A 246 -28.41 11.22 -19.90
N ALA A 247 -27.54 11.41 -20.90
CA ALA A 247 -26.19 10.84 -20.92
C ALA A 247 -25.28 11.59 -19.93
N VAL A 248 -25.36 12.92 -19.91
CA VAL A 248 -24.60 13.77 -18.98
C VAL A 248 -25.01 13.48 -17.52
N LEU A 249 -26.31 13.39 -17.23
CA LEU A 249 -26.80 13.09 -15.87
C LEU A 249 -26.30 11.72 -15.36
N ARG A 250 -26.27 10.70 -16.23
CA ARG A 250 -25.76 9.37 -15.87
C ARG A 250 -24.25 9.34 -15.67
N PHE A 251 -23.50 10.07 -16.49
CA PHE A 251 -22.06 10.25 -16.29
C PHE A 251 -21.77 10.89 -14.93
N CYS A 252 -22.49 11.97 -14.58
CA CYS A 252 -22.36 12.60 -13.26
C CYS A 252 -22.75 11.65 -12.12
N LEU A 253 -23.80 10.83 -12.28
CA LEU A 253 -24.17 9.82 -11.28
C LEU A 253 -23.12 8.71 -11.13
N LEU A 254 -22.63 8.14 -12.23
CA LEU A 254 -21.62 7.08 -12.21
C LEU A 254 -20.27 7.56 -11.67
N LEU A 255 -19.82 8.75 -12.07
CA LEU A 255 -18.65 9.38 -11.48
C LEU A 255 -18.88 9.73 -10.01
N GLY A 256 -20.06 10.21 -9.66
CA GLY A 256 -20.42 10.53 -8.28
C GLY A 256 -20.34 9.29 -7.38
N PHE A 257 -21.06 8.21 -7.73
CA PHE A 257 -21.02 6.96 -6.99
C PHE A 257 -19.61 6.33 -6.97
N GLY A 258 -18.90 6.36 -8.10
CA GLY A 258 -17.55 5.85 -8.18
C GLY A 258 -16.56 6.63 -7.33
N ALA A 259 -16.60 7.97 -7.40
CA ALA A 259 -15.75 8.84 -6.59
C ALA A 259 -16.09 8.73 -5.10
N ILE A 260 -17.37 8.61 -4.74
CA ILE A 260 -17.80 8.39 -3.35
C ILE A 260 -17.33 7.03 -2.86
N PHE A 261 -17.39 5.97 -3.68
CA PHE A 261 -16.88 4.65 -3.30
C PHE A 261 -15.36 4.67 -3.10
N VAL A 262 -14.60 5.22 -4.05
CA VAL A 262 -13.15 5.38 -3.93
C VAL A 262 -12.79 6.25 -2.73
N TYR A 263 -13.52 7.36 -2.50
CA TYR A 263 -13.31 8.24 -1.36
C TYR A 263 -13.68 7.57 -0.03
N ALA A 264 -14.77 6.82 0.04
CA ALA A 264 -15.19 6.11 1.24
C ALA A 264 -14.20 5.00 1.60
N VAL A 265 -13.75 4.22 0.61
CA VAL A 265 -12.71 3.21 0.83
C VAL A 265 -11.39 3.89 1.18
N PHE A 266 -11.01 4.97 0.52
CA PHE A 266 -9.87 5.79 0.91
C PHE A 266 -10.03 6.30 2.35
N LEU A 267 -11.19 6.76 2.79
CA LEU A 267 -11.39 7.29 4.14
C LEU A 267 -11.31 6.17 5.19
N ILE A 268 -11.97 5.03 4.95
CA ILE A 268 -11.89 3.83 5.80
C ILE A 268 -10.45 3.36 5.95
N PHE A 269 -9.69 3.34 4.86
CA PHE A 269 -8.30 2.90 4.83
C PHE A 269 -7.27 4.03 4.98
N THR A 270 -7.63 5.30 5.15
CA THR A 270 -6.65 6.41 5.36
C THR A 270 -6.88 7.10 6.70
N LEU A 271 -7.96 6.75 7.42
CA LEU A 271 -8.09 7.14 8.82
C LEU A 271 -6.89 6.61 9.60
N PRO A 272 -6.09 7.51 10.18
CA PRO A 272 -4.94 7.11 10.95
C PRO A 272 -5.39 6.78 12.37
N THR A 273 -4.99 5.63 12.89
CA THR A 273 -5.03 5.33 14.33
C THR A 273 -3.82 6.00 14.96
N LYS A 274 -3.97 7.28 15.29
CA LYS A 274 -2.91 8.11 15.87
C LYS A 274 -3.16 8.28 17.36
N ALA A 275 -2.16 7.96 18.18
CA ALA A 275 -2.03 8.55 19.50
C ALA A 275 -1.36 9.93 19.36
N LYS A 276 -1.79 10.89 20.18
CA LYS A 276 -1.25 12.25 20.18
C LYS A 276 -0.43 12.43 21.45
N LEU A 277 0.87 12.73 21.30
CA LEU A 277 1.69 13.18 22.42
C LEU A 277 1.13 14.53 22.89
N ILE A 278 0.82 14.66 24.19
CA ILE A 278 0.23 15.88 24.74
C ILE A 278 1.32 16.72 25.40
N GLU A 279 2.15 16.10 26.24
CA GLU A 279 3.15 16.82 27.01
C GLU A 279 4.33 15.88 27.37
N SER A 280 5.55 16.36 27.16
CA SER A 280 6.78 15.63 27.46
C SER A 280 7.74 16.51 28.26
N THR A 281 8.09 16.08 29.47
CA THR A 281 9.17 16.69 30.25
C THR A 281 10.46 15.91 29.98
N GLY A 282 11.29 16.41 29.05
CA GLY A 282 12.60 15.83 28.71
C GLY A 282 12.67 15.14 27.34
N ILE A 283 13.65 14.26 27.15
CA ILE A 283 13.93 13.61 25.85
C ILE A 283 13.21 12.26 25.81
N VAL A 284 12.13 12.20 25.05
CA VAL A 284 11.45 10.93 24.73
C VAL A 284 11.91 10.50 23.36
N LYS A 285 12.47 9.29 23.29
CA LYS A 285 12.89 8.70 22.02
C LYS A 285 11.83 7.73 21.57
N THR A 286 11.47 7.78 20.30
CA THR A 286 10.72 6.70 19.66
C THR A 286 11.68 5.90 18.79
N LEU A 287 11.62 4.58 18.94
CA LEU A 287 12.17 3.65 17.98
C LEU A 287 10.98 3.20 17.14
N SER A 288 10.90 3.75 15.92
CA SER A 288 9.99 3.17 14.94
C SER A 288 10.49 1.75 14.66
N SER A 289 9.60 0.76 14.74
CA SER A 289 9.91 -0.65 14.44
C SER A 289 10.57 -0.83 13.06
N VAL A 290 10.46 0.18 12.19
CA VAL A 290 10.88 0.17 10.79
C VAL A 290 12.30 0.72 10.54
N ASP A 291 12.76 1.69 11.34
CA ASP A 291 14.01 2.42 11.06
C ASP A 291 15.19 1.98 11.94
N ASN A 292 14.93 1.22 13.01
CA ASN A 292 15.89 0.83 14.05
C ASN A 292 16.78 1.99 14.57
N ARG A 293 16.35 3.24 14.39
CA ARG A 293 17.01 4.47 14.85
C ARG A 293 16.11 5.24 15.79
N TRP A 294 16.68 5.61 16.93
CA TRP A 294 16.00 6.45 17.92
C TRP A 294 15.82 7.88 17.40
N ARG A 295 14.57 8.35 17.32
CA ARG A 295 14.23 9.74 17.02
C ARG A 295 13.66 10.42 18.26
N VAL A 296 14.03 11.68 18.50
CA VAL A 296 13.47 12.46 19.62
C VAL A 296 12.07 12.94 19.25
N LEU A 297 11.09 12.70 20.12
CA LEU A 297 9.73 13.19 19.97
C LEU A 297 9.64 14.65 20.44
N THR A 298 8.81 15.43 19.75
CA THR A 298 8.48 16.83 20.09
C THR A 298 7.00 16.89 20.44
N ASP A 299 6.54 17.87 21.22
CA ASP A 299 5.17 17.96 21.80
C ASP A 299 4.01 17.94 20.78
N LYS A 300 4.28 17.95 19.48
CA LYS A 300 3.26 17.85 18.40
C LYS A 300 3.35 16.55 17.60
N SER A 301 4.23 15.63 17.97
CA SER A 301 4.48 14.40 17.24
C SER A 301 3.33 13.40 17.40
N ARG A 302 2.91 12.80 16.29
CA ARG A 302 1.90 11.75 16.24
C ARG A 302 2.59 10.40 16.39
N ILE A 303 2.13 9.57 17.32
CA ILE A 303 2.68 8.25 17.60
C ILE A 303 1.84 7.21 16.85
N GLN A 304 2.52 6.30 16.15
CA GLN A 304 1.89 5.23 15.36
C GLN A 304 1.80 3.93 16.18
N ASN A 305 0.87 3.05 15.81
CA ASN A 305 0.86 1.67 16.32
C ASN A 305 2.15 0.95 15.88
N GLY A 306 2.68 0.10 16.74
CA GLY A 306 3.98 -0.56 16.62
C GLY A 306 5.18 0.30 17.06
N ALA A 307 4.97 1.55 17.47
CA ALA A 307 6.05 2.40 17.95
C ALA A 307 6.54 1.95 19.33
N ILE A 308 7.86 1.82 19.47
CA ILE A 308 8.53 1.65 20.76
C ILE A 308 8.84 3.06 21.29
N LEU A 309 8.43 3.35 22.51
CA LEU A 309 8.64 4.61 23.20
C LEU A 309 9.58 4.36 24.38
N GLN A 310 10.63 5.18 24.47
CA GLN A 310 11.59 5.14 25.57
C GLN A 310 11.82 6.53 26.16
N THR A 311 11.63 6.66 27.46
CA THR A 311 12.00 7.85 28.23
C THR A 311 13.46 7.78 28.66
N ALA A 312 14.24 8.86 28.47
CA ALA A 312 15.60 8.94 28.98
C ALA A 312 15.66 9.11 30.52
N ARG A 313 16.86 9.03 31.11
CA ARG A 313 17.07 9.28 32.54
C ARG A 313 16.58 10.69 32.91
N GLY A 314 15.70 10.78 33.91
CA GLY A 314 15.11 12.04 34.37
C GLY A 314 14.03 12.63 33.46
N SER A 315 13.58 11.91 32.43
CA SER A 315 12.50 12.34 31.53
C SER A 315 11.21 11.57 31.81
N LYS A 316 10.07 12.26 31.81
CA LYS A 316 8.72 11.67 31.89
C LYS A 316 7.90 12.09 30.69
N ALA A 317 6.95 11.25 30.28
CA ALA A 317 6.12 11.49 29.10
C ALA A 317 4.65 11.22 29.38
N SER A 318 3.76 11.96 28.73
CA SER A 318 2.33 11.66 28.75
C SER A 318 1.70 11.77 27.36
N PHE A 319 0.77 10.87 27.07
CA PHE A 319 0.04 10.87 25.80
C PHE A 319 -1.38 10.33 25.97
N VAL A 320 -2.24 10.70 25.03
CA VAL A 320 -3.61 10.22 24.96
C VAL A 320 -3.79 9.34 23.73
N LEU A 321 -4.37 8.18 23.99
CA LEU A 321 -4.83 7.23 23.00
C LEU A 321 -6.16 7.70 22.37
N LYS A 322 -6.52 7.12 21.24
CA LYS A 322 -7.72 7.53 20.49
C LYS A 322 -9.02 7.23 21.25
N ASP A 323 -9.02 6.20 22.08
CA ASP A 323 -10.14 5.86 22.97
C ASP A 323 -10.26 6.81 24.17
N GLY A 324 -9.34 7.77 24.30
CA GLY A 324 -9.29 8.74 25.40
C GLY A 324 -8.50 8.24 26.61
N THR A 325 -8.00 7.00 26.59
CA THR A 325 -7.13 6.45 27.64
C THR A 325 -5.85 7.30 27.74
N TYR A 326 -5.54 7.76 28.96
CA TYR A 326 -4.40 8.62 29.25
C TYR A 326 -3.26 7.78 29.84
N ILE A 327 -2.07 7.90 29.27
CA ILE A 327 -0.90 7.12 29.71
C ILE A 327 0.21 8.06 30.12
N ILE A 328 0.72 7.86 31.34
CA ILE A 328 1.91 8.51 31.88
C ILE A 328 3.03 7.47 31.95
N MET A 329 4.19 7.82 31.41
CA MET A 329 5.42 7.04 31.51
C MET A 329 6.37 7.69 32.49
N ASP A 330 6.88 6.91 33.44
CA ASP A 330 7.92 7.34 34.37
C ASP A 330 9.33 7.19 33.75
N VAL A 331 10.38 7.57 34.48
CA VAL A 331 11.77 7.53 34.01
C VAL A 331 12.23 6.12 33.62
N ASP A 332 13.11 6.03 32.60
CA ASP A 332 13.66 4.75 32.09
C ASP A 332 12.60 3.69 31.71
N THR A 333 11.44 4.15 31.26
CA THR A 333 10.33 3.30 30.82
C THR A 333 10.38 3.03 29.33
N ASN A 334 10.15 1.77 28.96
CA ASN A 334 10.09 1.28 27.59
C ASN A 334 8.75 0.57 27.34
N ILE A 335 7.96 1.13 26.43
CA ILE A 335 6.67 0.57 26.02
C ILE A 335 6.58 0.42 24.50
N THR A 336 5.74 -0.51 24.07
CA THR A 336 5.36 -0.70 22.67
C THR A 336 3.85 -0.56 22.58
N LEU A 337 3.38 0.36 21.75
CA LEU A 337 1.95 0.46 21.43
C LEU A 337 1.60 -0.62 20.41
N VAL A 338 0.79 -1.62 20.78
CA VAL A 338 0.43 -2.72 19.87
C VAL A 338 -0.83 -2.35 19.09
N ASP A 339 -1.84 -1.82 19.77
CA ASP A 339 -3.11 -1.39 19.18
C ASP A 339 -3.77 -0.29 20.04
N LYS A 340 -4.97 0.17 19.66
CA LYS A 340 -5.73 1.22 20.36
C LYS A 340 -5.97 0.91 21.85
N ARG A 341 -6.20 -0.36 22.17
CA ARG A 341 -6.50 -0.84 23.54
C ARG A 341 -5.52 -1.91 24.02
N LYS A 342 -4.36 -2.02 23.37
CA LYS A 342 -3.32 -3.00 23.71
C LYS A 342 -1.95 -2.33 23.76
N LEU A 343 -1.29 -2.47 24.89
CA LEU A 343 0.04 -1.94 25.13
C LEU A 343 0.94 -3.02 25.70
N THR A 344 2.21 -3.01 25.32
CA THR A 344 3.22 -3.87 25.93
C THR A 344 4.21 -3.00 26.70
N ILE A 345 4.48 -3.34 27.94
CA ILE A 345 5.55 -2.74 28.75
C ILE A 345 6.70 -3.73 28.89
N VAL A 346 7.90 -3.28 28.52
CA VAL A 346 9.12 -4.11 28.59
C VAL A 346 9.87 -3.86 29.89
N LYS A 347 9.93 -2.59 30.33
CA LYS A 347 10.64 -2.16 31.54
C LYS A 347 10.12 -0.79 31.97
N GLY A 348 10.16 -0.51 33.27
CA GLY A 348 9.87 0.80 33.86
C GLY A 348 8.50 0.85 34.52
N GLN A 349 7.89 2.03 34.57
CA GLN A 349 6.63 2.23 35.26
C GLN A 349 5.69 3.10 34.43
N ILE A 350 4.43 2.70 34.35
CA ILE A 350 3.37 3.47 33.70
C ILE A 350 2.16 3.61 34.61
N LEU A 351 1.49 4.75 34.51
CA LEU A 351 0.14 4.96 35.03
C LEU A 351 -0.81 5.09 33.84
N ALA A 352 -1.78 4.19 33.75
CA ALA A 352 -2.78 4.19 32.69
C ALA A 352 -4.16 4.50 33.28
N ASN A 353 -4.76 5.61 32.87
CA ASN A 353 -6.13 5.97 33.20
C ASN A 353 -7.04 5.52 32.06
N ILE A 354 -7.72 4.39 32.26
CA ILE A 354 -8.46 3.66 31.23
C ILE A 354 -9.92 4.11 31.24
N ILE A 355 -10.42 4.48 30.06
CA ILE A 355 -11.84 4.83 29.88
C ILE A 355 -12.68 3.59 29.60
N ALA A 356 -13.89 3.55 30.15
CA ALA A 356 -14.91 2.55 29.88
C ALA A 356 -15.18 2.38 28.37
N ASP A 357 -15.07 1.14 27.87
CA ASP A 357 -15.48 0.77 26.50
C ASP A 357 -16.00 -0.68 26.47
N LYS A 358 -16.48 -1.15 25.30
CA LYS A 358 -16.99 -2.51 25.09
C LYS A 358 -15.92 -3.58 25.28
N ASP A 359 -14.68 -3.30 24.86
CA ASP A 359 -13.55 -4.20 25.00
C ASP A 359 -12.65 -3.72 26.16
N PRO A 360 -12.12 -4.60 27.03
CA PRO A 360 -11.18 -4.16 28.07
C PRO A 360 -9.86 -3.68 27.47
N PHE A 361 -9.16 -2.80 28.19
CA PHE A 361 -7.81 -2.39 27.84
C PHE A 361 -6.81 -3.41 28.38
N THR A 362 -5.90 -3.91 27.54
CA THR A 362 -4.93 -4.95 27.91
C THR A 362 -3.50 -4.41 27.89
N ILE A 363 -2.78 -4.61 28.99
CA ILE A 363 -1.37 -4.30 29.15
C ILE A 363 -0.59 -5.61 29.30
N MET A 364 0.28 -5.90 28.34
CA MET A 364 1.17 -7.05 28.35
C MET A 364 2.47 -6.70 29.06
N ALA A 365 2.82 -7.43 30.11
CA ALA A 365 4.07 -7.29 30.86
C ALA A 365 4.78 -8.66 30.91
N HIS A 366 5.88 -8.82 30.18
CA HIS A 366 6.54 -10.12 29.98
C HIS A 366 5.57 -11.23 29.52
N LYS A 367 5.25 -12.18 30.40
CA LYS A 367 4.32 -13.31 30.15
C LYS A 367 2.95 -13.12 30.82
N SER A 368 2.72 -11.95 31.43
CA SER A 368 1.50 -11.61 32.15
C SER A 368 0.67 -10.62 31.36
N ASN A 369 -0.65 -10.83 31.33
CA ASN A 369 -1.60 -9.91 30.72
C ASN A 369 -2.45 -9.26 31.81
N VAL A 370 -2.40 -7.95 31.92
CA VAL A 370 -3.25 -7.16 32.82
C VAL A 370 -4.37 -6.56 31.98
N SER A 371 -5.62 -6.89 32.28
CA SER A 371 -6.79 -6.35 31.59
C SER A 371 -7.66 -5.57 32.55
N ALA A 372 -8.15 -4.42 32.12
CA ALA A 372 -9.06 -3.63 32.92
C ALA A 372 -9.98 -2.76 32.08
N ASN A 373 -11.08 -2.33 32.68
CA ASN A 373 -12.05 -1.45 32.05
C ASN A 373 -12.47 -0.39 33.07
N ASP A 374 -12.50 0.87 32.66
CA ASP A 374 -12.83 2.01 33.53
C ASP A 374 -11.99 2.13 34.82
N ALA A 375 -10.68 1.87 34.71
CA ALA A 375 -9.78 1.76 35.86
C ALA A 375 -8.51 2.60 35.69
N ASP A 376 -7.95 3.07 36.80
CA ASP A 376 -6.64 3.71 36.82
C ASP A 376 -5.64 2.70 37.40
N ILE A 377 -4.60 2.36 36.63
CA ILE A 377 -3.68 1.27 36.98
C ILE A 377 -2.25 1.73 36.86
N ASP A 378 -1.51 1.58 37.96
CA ASP A 378 -0.06 1.67 38.00
C ASP A 378 0.55 0.29 37.77
N ILE A 379 1.42 0.18 36.75
CA ILE A 379 2.15 -1.04 36.44
C ILE A 379 3.64 -0.74 36.42
N LYS A 380 4.39 -1.47 37.24
CA LYS A 380 5.84 -1.39 37.30
C LYS A 380 6.47 -2.72 36.92
N VAL A 381 7.33 -2.69 35.90
CA VAL A 381 8.03 -3.87 35.37
C VAL A 381 9.52 -3.70 35.55
N SER A 382 10.09 -4.62 36.31
CA SER A 382 11.53 -4.79 36.52
C SER A 382 11.96 -6.16 36.00
N GLU A 383 13.26 -6.40 35.93
CA GLU A 383 13.85 -7.60 35.30
C GLU A 383 13.28 -8.93 35.83
N PHE A 384 12.89 -8.99 37.11
CA PHE A 384 12.35 -10.19 37.76
C PHE A 384 11.02 -9.97 38.49
N MET A 385 10.39 -8.79 38.35
CA MET A 385 9.24 -8.42 39.15
C MET A 385 8.27 -7.54 38.38
N ILE A 386 6.99 -7.88 38.44
CA ILE A 386 5.88 -7.06 37.98
C ILE A 386 5.04 -6.67 39.19
N LEU A 387 4.79 -5.38 39.37
CA LEU A 387 3.83 -4.86 40.34
C LEU A 387 2.64 -4.28 39.59
N VAL A 388 1.44 -4.70 39.95
CA VAL A 388 0.18 -4.20 39.40
C VAL A 388 -0.63 -3.61 40.55
N THR A 389 -0.94 -2.33 40.46
CA THR A 389 -1.66 -1.59 41.52
C THR A 389 -2.80 -0.79 40.89
N PRO A 390 -4.05 -1.26 40.99
CA PRO A 390 -5.22 -0.47 40.62
C PRO A 390 -5.42 0.65 41.65
N THR A 391 -5.26 1.90 41.22
CA THR A 391 -5.55 3.08 42.04
C THR A 391 -7.01 3.47 42.00
N ARG A 392 -7.75 3.03 40.97
CA ARG A 392 -9.20 3.18 40.84
C ARG A 392 -9.76 1.98 40.08
N GLY A 393 -10.83 1.35 40.57
CA GLY A 393 -11.45 0.19 39.92
C GLY A 393 -10.71 -1.14 40.17
N SER A 394 -10.91 -2.13 39.31
CA SER A 394 -10.22 -3.43 39.41
C SER A 394 -9.45 -3.77 38.13
N ALA A 395 -8.46 -4.64 38.28
CA ALA A 395 -7.67 -5.17 37.18
C ALA A 395 -7.60 -6.69 37.27
N THR A 396 -7.83 -7.34 36.14
CA THR A 396 -7.68 -8.78 36.00
C THR A 396 -6.28 -9.09 35.49
N VAL A 397 -5.51 -9.88 36.22
CA VAL A 397 -4.14 -10.26 35.84
C VAL A 397 -4.12 -11.75 35.51
N VAL A 398 -3.69 -12.07 34.29
CA VAL A 398 -3.53 -13.46 33.83
C VAL A 398 -2.05 -13.77 33.74
N THR A 399 -1.57 -14.75 34.51
CA THR A 399 -0.16 -15.21 34.50
C THR A 399 -0.10 -16.72 34.48
N GLY A 400 0.59 -17.30 33.49
CA GLY A 400 0.75 -18.76 33.41
C GLY A 400 -0.54 -19.56 33.20
N GLY A 401 -1.65 -18.89 32.86
CA GLY A 401 -2.98 -19.51 32.73
C GLY A 401 -3.88 -19.34 33.95
N GLU A 402 -3.37 -18.80 35.06
CA GLU A 402 -4.15 -18.43 36.24
C GLU A 402 -4.61 -16.98 36.14
N GLU A 403 -5.87 -16.73 36.50
CA GLU A 403 -6.52 -15.43 36.48
C GLU A 403 -6.74 -14.95 37.92
N GLU A 404 -6.20 -13.78 38.24
CA GLU A 404 -6.30 -13.16 39.55
C GLU A 404 -6.86 -11.75 39.42
N GLU A 405 -7.94 -11.45 40.16
CA GLU A 405 -8.51 -10.11 40.20
C GLU A 405 -7.89 -9.28 41.33
N VAL A 406 -7.35 -8.13 40.96
CA VAL A 406 -6.76 -7.16 41.88
C VAL A 406 -7.75 -6.02 42.06
N LEU A 407 -8.18 -5.81 43.32
CA LEU A 407 -9.10 -4.74 43.68
C LEU A 407 -8.35 -3.43 43.97
N GLU A 408 -9.10 -2.33 43.93
CA GLU A 408 -8.61 -0.98 44.24
C GLU A 408 -7.82 -0.93 45.56
N GLY A 409 -6.67 -0.25 45.53
CA GLY A 409 -5.80 -0.08 46.68
C GLY A 409 -5.00 -1.32 47.08
N ARG A 410 -5.12 -2.42 46.33
CA ARG A 410 -4.28 -3.61 46.50
C ARG A 410 -3.18 -3.64 45.45
N GLN A 411 -2.04 -4.25 45.81
CA GLN A 411 -0.91 -4.44 44.92
C GLN A 411 -0.66 -5.93 44.74
N LEU A 412 -0.69 -6.40 43.49
CA LEU A 412 -0.26 -7.73 43.14
C LEU A 412 1.22 -7.71 42.73
N LYS A 413 2.00 -8.61 43.33
CA LYS A 413 3.42 -8.78 43.04
C LYS A 413 3.65 -10.13 42.38
N ILE A 414 4.11 -10.10 41.12
CA ILE A 414 4.42 -11.28 40.33
C ILE A 414 5.93 -11.35 40.16
N ILE A 415 6.53 -12.48 40.49
CA ILE A 415 7.97 -12.71 40.33
C ILE A 415 8.15 -13.60 39.09
N THR A 416 8.79 -13.06 38.04
CA THR A 416 8.93 -13.70 36.72
C THR A 416 10.19 -14.56 36.59
N GLY A 417 11.02 -14.62 37.63
CA GLY A 417 12.23 -15.45 37.75
C GLY A 417 12.46 -15.97 39.18
N GLY A 418 13.52 -16.74 39.39
CA GLY A 418 13.93 -17.21 40.73
C GLY A 418 15.27 -16.60 41.13
N GLU A 419 15.49 -16.37 42.43
CA GLU A 419 16.82 -16.04 42.93
C GLU A 419 17.75 -17.25 42.75
N PRO A 420 19.02 -17.08 42.34
CA PRO A 420 19.97 -18.19 42.27
C PRO A 420 20.20 -18.73 43.68
N VAL A 421 19.68 -19.93 43.95
CA VAL A 421 19.90 -20.62 45.23
C VAL A 421 21.09 -21.55 45.12
N ASN A 422 21.95 -21.57 46.16
CA ASN A 422 23.03 -22.54 46.25
C ASN A 422 22.44 -23.95 46.45
N THR A 423 22.40 -24.73 45.37
CA THR A 423 21.82 -26.08 45.34
C THR A 423 22.48 -27.04 46.32
N LYS A 424 23.76 -26.81 46.68
CA LYS A 424 24.47 -27.66 47.67
C LYS A 424 23.87 -27.57 49.07
N ASN A 425 23.33 -26.42 49.48
CA ASN A 425 22.66 -26.31 50.78
C ASN A 425 21.30 -27.02 50.78
N ILE A 426 20.64 -27.10 49.62
CA ILE A 426 19.35 -27.78 49.45
C ILE A 426 19.54 -29.30 49.37
N THR A 427 20.62 -29.79 48.77
CA THR A 427 20.87 -31.24 48.62
C THR A 427 21.58 -31.87 49.82
N LYS A 428 22.09 -31.07 50.76
CA LYS A 428 22.84 -31.56 51.94
C LYS A 428 22.09 -32.63 52.74
N TRP A 429 20.79 -32.45 52.98
CA TRP A 429 19.97 -33.43 53.70
C TRP A 429 19.83 -34.75 52.92
N ALA A 430 19.77 -34.69 51.58
CA ALA A 430 19.65 -35.86 50.73
C ALA A 430 20.97 -36.65 50.67
N GLU A 431 22.11 -35.95 50.62
CA GLU A 431 23.44 -36.56 50.70
C GLU A 431 23.69 -37.23 52.06
N GLU A 432 23.26 -36.60 53.16
CA GLU A 432 23.32 -37.20 54.50
C GLU A 432 22.46 -38.47 54.60
N MET A 433 21.25 -38.46 54.03
CA MET A 433 20.38 -39.65 53.98
C MET A 433 20.97 -40.78 53.13
N GLN A 434 21.51 -40.47 51.95
CA GLN A 434 22.16 -41.47 51.10
C GLN A 434 23.38 -42.10 51.77
N LYS A 435 24.13 -41.32 52.56
CA LYS A 435 25.27 -41.82 53.32
C LYS A 435 24.84 -42.79 54.42
N ARG A 436 23.76 -42.47 55.16
CA ARG A 436 23.20 -43.37 56.18
C ARG A 436 22.69 -44.68 55.59
N VAL A 437 22.02 -44.64 54.43
CA VAL A 437 21.57 -45.85 53.73
C VAL A 437 22.76 -46.72 53.31
N LYS A 438 23.83 -46.13 52.76
CA LYS A 438 25.05 -46.89 52.42
C LYS A 438 25.73 -47.50 53.65
N GLU A 439 25.77 -46.79 54.77
CA GLU A 439 26.34 -47.30 56.03
C GLU A 439 25.49 -48.46 56.61
N GLU A 440 24.18 -48.45 56.40
CA GLU A 440 23.29 -49.57 56.77
C GLU A 440 23.45 -50.78 55.82
N GLU A 441 23.56 -50.56 54.52
CA GLU A 441 23.84 -51.62 53.53
C GLU A 441 25.21 -52.28 53.78
N GLU A 442 26.25 -51.49 54.07
CA GLU A 442 27.58 -52.02 54.40
C GLU A 442 27.60 -52.81 55.72
N LYS A 443 26.73 -52.47 56.68
CA LYS A 443 26.55 -53.28 57.91
C LYS A 443 25.82 -54.59 57.62
N ALA A 444 24.76 -54.54 56.81
CA ALA A 444 23.99 -55.72 56.43
C ALA A 444 24.77 -56.72 55.55
N THR A 445 25.85 -56.29 54.90
CA THR A 445 26.73 -57.16 54.09
C THR A 445 27.89 -57.76 54.91
N LYS A 446 28.08 -57.33 56.16
CA LYS A 446 29.15 -57.78 57.08
C LYS A 446 28.65 -58.70 58.20
N GLU A 447 27.34 -58.84 58.36
CA GLU A 447 26.67 -59.92 59.10
C GLU A 447 26.37 -61.09 58.16
#